data_AF-A0A1B6LF34-F1
#
_entry.id   AF-A0A1B6LF34-F1
#
_cell.length_a   1.000
_cell.length_b   1.000
_cell.length_c   1.000
_cell.angle_alpha   90.00
_cell.angle_beta   90.00
_cell.angle_gamma   90.00
#
_symmetry.space_group_name_H-M   'P 1'
#
loop_
_entity.id
_entity.type
_entity.pdbx_description
1 polymer ?
#
loop_
_entity_poly.entity_id
_entity_poly.type
_entity_poly.pdbx_seq_one_letter_code
_entity_poly.pdbx_strand_id
1 'polypeptide(L)'
;EDLMKKPGNEICADCNSKYPEWASYNLGIFICARCSNIHRGLGAHISKVKHLKMDRWEASQLERMREVGNNAAKMKYESRVPVCYRRPMEGDPQRVDLCQVPKRGVQPSGAAELHVRLSGGLPDEERQGGRPLPPAQ
;
A
#
# COMPACT_ATOMS: atom_id res chain seq x y z
N GLU A 1 -0.72 7.55 26.86
CA GLU A 1 -1.71 8.23 26.00
C GLU A 1 -2.12 7.34 24.85
N ASP A 2 -3.41 7.34 24.53
CA ASP A 2 -4.00 6.54 23.46
C ASP A 2 -3.77 7.23 22.10
N LEU A 3 -2.96 6.61 21.24
CA LEU A 3 -2.57 7.17 19.94
C LEU A 3 -3.77 7.37 19.01
N MET A 4 -4.83 6.58 19.17
CA MET A 4 -6.04 6.65 18.35
C MET A 4 -6.93 7.85 18.71
N LYS A 5 -6.71 8.48 19.87
CA LYS A 5 -7.44 9.68 20.30
C LYS A 5 -6.83 10.97 19.76
N LYS A 6 -5.64 10.91 19.15
CA LYS A 6 -5.03 12.08 18.51
C LYS A 6 -5.84 12.47 17.27
N PRO A 7 -6.06 13.77 17.01
CA PRO A 7 -6.85 14.23 15.88
C PRO A 7 -6.23 13.76 14.56
N GLY A 8 -7.09 13.32 13.63
CA GLY A 8 -6.73 12.77 12.32
C GLY A 8 -6.40 11.27 12.33
N ASN A 9 -6.11 10.67 13.48
CA ASN A 9 -5.85 9.22 13.57
C ASN A 9 -7.15 8.40 13.57
N GLU A 10 -8.30 9.04 13.79
CA GLU A 10 -9.63 8.43 13.71
C GLU A 10 -10.10 8.12 12.28
N ILE A 11 -9.38 8.62 11.27
CA ILE A 11 -9.65 8.39 9.85
C ILE A 11 -8.45 7.73 9.17
N CYS A 12 -8.72 6.86 8.21
CA CYS A 12 -7.70 6.24 7.37
C CYS A 12 -6.92 7.31 6.60
N ALA A 13 -5.58 7.23 6.66
CA ALA A 13 -4.69 8.18 5.99
C ALA A 13 -4.93 8.25 4.48
N ASP A 14 -5.31 7.15 3.83
CA ASP A 14 -5.39 7.06 2.37
C ASP A 14 -6.80 7.29 1.81
N CYS A 15 -7.84 6.84 2.52
CA CYS A 15 -9.21 6.82 1.98
C CYS A 15 -10.28 7.48 2.85
N ASN A 16 -9.88 8.05 3.99
CA ASN A 16 -10.77 8.70 4.97
C ASN A 16 -11.86 7.80 5.57
N SER A 17 -11.81 6.48 5.36
CA SER A 17 -12.65 5.53 6.08
C SER A 17 -12.44 5.68 7.59
N LYS A 18 -13.51 5.60 8.36
CA LYS A 18 -13.48 5.83 9.81
C LYS A 18 -12.89 4.62 10.53
N TYR A 19 -12.36 4.86 11.72
CA TYR A 19 -11.90 3.82 12.66
C TYR A 19 -10.87 2.86 12.03
N PRO A 20 -9.69 3.36 11.58
CA PRO A 20 -8.65 2.49 11.06
C PRO A 20 -8.18 1.50 12.13
N GLU A 21 -8.15 0.21 11.80
CA GLU A 21 -7.70 -0.85 12.72
C GLU A 21 -6.28 -1.36 12.41
N TRP A 22 -5.66 -0.80 11.37
CA TRP A 22 -4.32 -1.15 10.92
C TRP A 22 -3.42 0.08 10.94
N ALA A 23 -2.11 -0.14 10.95
CA ALA A 23 -1.13 0.91 10.85
C ALA A 23 0.09 0.49 10.04
N SER A 24 0.67 1.43 9.33
CA SER A 24 2.01 1.29 8.76
C SER A 24 3.01 1.95 9.70
N TYR A 25 3.76 1.14 10.44
CA TYR A 25 4.56 1.64 11.57
C TYR A 25 5.88 2.28 11.14
N ASN A 26 6.40 1.96 9.96
CA ASN A 26 7.59 2.63 9.42
C ASN A 26 7.25 4.01 8.83
N LEU A 27 6.03 4.17 8.31
CA LEU A 27 5.50 5.44 7.81
C LEU A 27 4.84 6.29 8.91
N GLY A 28 4.39 5.65 9.99
CA GLY A 28 3.77 6.33 11.12
C GLY A 28 2.29 6.70 10.90
N ILE A 29 1.55 5.91 10.12
CA ILE A 29 0.17 6.20 9.71
C ILE A 29 -0.83 5.10 10.11
N PHE A 30 -2.08 5.50 10.34
CA PHE A 30 -3.23 4.63 10.61
C PHE A 30 -4.07 4.49 9.35
N ILE A 31 -4.39 3.25 8.99
CA ILE A 31 -5.05 2.87 7.73
C ILE A 31 -6.15 1.82 7.98
N CYS A 32 -7.15 1.78 7.09
CA CYS A 32 -8.21 0.77 7.16
C CYS A 32 -7.74 -0.59 6.61
N ALA A 33 -8.54 -1.64 6.80
CA ALA A 33 -8.24 -2.99 6.32
C ALA A 33 -8.04 -3.06 4.79
N ARG A 34 -8.78 -2.25 4.02
CA ARG A 34 -8.63 -2.23 2.56
C ARG A 34 -7.27 -1.66 2.14
N CYS A 35 -6.89 -0.52 2.73
CA CYS A 35 -5.62 0.13 2.43
C CYS A 35 -4.44 -0.67 2.96
N SER A 36 -4.61 -1.39 4.07
CA SER A 36 -3.58 -2.29 4.60
C SER A 36 -3.18 -3.37 3.59
N ASN A 37 -4.14 -3.90 2.82
CA ASN A 37 -3.86 -4.85 1.72
C ASN A 37 -3.08 -4.20 0.57
N ILE A 38 -3.39 -2.95 0.21
CA ILE A 38 -2.64 -2.19 -0.80
C ILE A 38 -1.20 -2.00 -0.32
N HIS A 39 -1.01 -1.58 0.92
CA HIS A 39 0.30 -1.38 1.54
C HIS A 39 1.14 -2.67 1.59
N ARG A 40 0.52 -3.84 1.77
CA ARG A 40 1.20 -5.13 1.69
C ARG A 40 1.71 -5.42 0.27
N GLY A 41 0.92 -5.04 -0.75
CA GLY A 41 1.30 -5.17 -2.16
C GLY A 41 2.50 -4.30 -2.57
N LEU A 42 2.78 -3.21 -1.84
CA LEU A 42 3.96 -2.36 -2.07
C LEU A 42 5.28 -3.05 -1.67
N GLY A 43 5.22 -4.01 -0.75
CA GLY A 43 6.38 -4.69 -0.20
C GLY A 43 6.99 -4.03 1.05
N ALA A 44 7.67 -4.86 1.85
CA ALA A 44 8.15 -4.50 3.20
C ALA A 44 9.28 -3.45 3.24
N HIS A 45 9.92 -3.18 2.09
CA HIS A 45 10.91 -2.11 1.96
C HIS A 45 10.26 -0.72 1.87
N ILE A 46 8.97 -0.66 1.49
CA ILE A 46 8.19 0.59 1.39
C ILE A 46 7.28 0.76 2.60
N SER A 47 6.45 -0.25 2.90
CA SER A 47 5.47 -0.18 3.98
C SER A 47 5.45 -1.46 4.80
N LYS A 48 5.47 -1.30 6.11
CA LYS A 48 5.41 -2.39 7.09
C LYS A 48 4.16 -2.22 7.93
N VAL A 49 3.21 -3.14 7.76
CA VAL A 49 1.84 -3.03 8.28
C VAL A 49 1.66 -3.94 9.50
N LYS A 50 0.95 -3.47 10.52
CA LYS A 50 0.48 -4.23 11.69
C LYS A 50 -0.98 -3.91 12.02
N HIS A 51 -1.70 -4.88 12.56
CA HIS A 51 -3.01 -4.68 13.19
C HIS A 51 -2.82 -4.05 14.56
N LEU A 52 -3.61 -3.02 14.88
CA LEU A 52 -3.42 -2.21 16.09
C LEU A 52 -3.60 -3.02 17.38
N LYS A 53 -4.57 -3.94 17.40
CA LYS A 53 -4.93 -4.72 18.60
C LYS A 53 -4.38 -6.14 18.63
N MET A 54 -4.05 -6.72 17.46
CA MET A 54 -3.75 -8.15 17.35
C MET A 54 -2.24 -8.41 17.26
N ASP A 55 -1.47 -7.47 16.72
CA ASP A 55 -0.03 -7.64 16.57
C ASP A 55 0.73 -7.13 17.80
N ARG A 56 1.91 -7.70 18.02
CA ARG A 56 2.85 -7.23 19.03
C ARG A 56 3.57 -5.97 18.55
N TRP A 57 3.67 -4.98 19.43
CA TRP A 57 4.30 -3.69 19.16
C TRP A 57 5.56 -3.51 19.99
N GLU A 58 6.63 -3.04 19.34
CA GLU A 58 7.85 -2.63 20.00
C GLU A 58 7.76 -1.15 20.39
N ALA A 59 8.46 -0.75 21.46
CA ALA A 59 8.46 0.63 21.93
C ALA A 59 8.91 1.63 20.84
N SER A 60 9.92 1.27 20.04
CA SER A 60 10.41 2.09 18.92
C SER A 60 9.35 2.31 17.82
N GLN A 61 8.49 1.31 17.60
CA GLN A 61 7.39 1.40 16.63
C GLN A 61 6.30 2.34 17.16
N LEU A 62 5.94 2.21 18.43
CA LEU A 62 4.96 3.09 19.08
C LEU A 62 5.44 4.54 19.13
N GLU A 63 6.74 4.77 19.36
CA GLU A 63 7.33 6.11 19.35
C GLU A 63 7.21 6.76 17.98
N ARG A 64 7.48 6.01 16.91
CA ARG A 64 7.27 6.49 15.54
C ARG A 64 5.81 6.83 15.26
N MET A 65 4.87 6.01 15.71
CA MET A 65 3.44 6.30 15.59
C MET A 65 3.04 7.55 16.40
N ARG A 66 3.71 7.82 17.52
CA ARG A 66 3.50 9.01 18.36
C ARG A 66 4.01 10.28 17.69
N GLU A 67 5.20 10.21 17.08
CA GLU A 67 5.90 11.33 16.44
C GLU A 67 5.20 11.79 15.16
N VAL A 68 4.78 10.85 14.30
CA VAL A 68 4.23 11.17 12.98
C VAL A 68 2.70 11.34 13.05
N GLY A 69 1.96 10.24 13.10
CA GLY A 69 0.50 10.27 13.00
C GLY A 69 -0.02 10.79 11.66
N ASN A 70 -1.33 10.70 11.46
CA ASN A 70 -1.94 10.95 10.14
C ASN A 70 -1.85 12.41 9.70
N ASN A 71 -1.96 13.37 10.62
CA ASN A 71 -1.88 14.79 10.27
C ASN A 71 -0.48 15.19 9.77
N ALA A 72 0.58 14.78 10.48
CA ALA A 72 1.94 15.10 10.04
C ALA A 72 2.29 14.33 8.75
N ALA A 73 1.84 13.08 8.64
CA ALA A 73 1.98 12.29 7.43
C ALA A 73 1.29 12.97 6.23
N LYS A 74 0.07 13.49 6.39
CA LYS A 74 -0.63 14.23 5.35
C LYS A 74 0.17 15.46 4.89
N MET A 75 0.68 16.26 5.82
CA MET A 75 1.52 17.42 5.47
C MET A 75 2.80 17.02 4.73
N LYS A 76 3.38 15.86 5.05
CA LYS A 76 4.61 15.38 4.42
C LYS A 76 4.35 14.77 3.04
N TYR A 77 3.50 13.74 2.99
CA TYR A 77 3.29 12.90 1.81
C TYR A 77 2.33 13.52 0.80
N GLU A 78 1.42 14.39 1.23
CA GLU A 78 0.43 15.01 0.34
C GLU A 78 0.70 16.49 0.03
N SER A 79 1.87 17.02 0.42
CA SER A 79 2.27 18.42 0.15
C SER A 79 2.26 18.81 -1.32
N ARG A 80 2.34 17.84 -2.23
CA ARG A 80 2.44 18.04 -3.69
C ARG A 80 1.30 17.37 -4.46
N VAL A 81 0.22 17.01 -3.78
CA VAL A 81 -0.95 16.44 -4.42
C VAL A 81 -1.70 17.55 -5.19
N PRO A 82 -1.90 17.42 -6.51
CA PRO A 82 -2.63 18.42 -7.28
C PRO A 82 -4.07 18.58 -6.79
N VAL A 83 -4.64 19.78 -6.94
CA VAL A 83 -6.03 20.07 -6.52
C VAL A 83 -7.05 19.16 -7.22
N CYS A 84 -6.75 18.70 -8.43
CA CYS A 84 -7.61 17.78 -9.19
C CYS A 84 -7.52 16.30 -8.75
N TYR A 85 -6.62 15.97 -7.82
CA TYR A 85 -6.51 14.61 -7.30
C TYR A 85 -7.70 14.30 -6.39
N ARG A 86 -8.52 13.33 -6.81
CA ARG A 86 -9.56 12.77 -5.95
C ARG A 86 -8.95 11.67 -5.07
N ARG A 87 -9.06 11.85 -3.76
CA ARG A 87 -8.75 10.78 -2.80
C ARG A 87 -9.80 9.65 -2.93
N PRO A 88 -9.39 8.37 -3.02
CA PRO A 88 -10.33 7.26 -3.10
C PRO A 88 -11.15 7.16 -1.81
N MET A 89 -12.45 6.93 -1.94
CA MET A 89 -13.37 6.70 -0.83
C MET A 89 -13.57 5.20 -0.56
N GLU A 90 -14.25 4.86 0.54
CA GLU A 90 -14.52 3.47 0.94
C GLU A 90 -15.34 2.67 -0.10
N GLY A 91 -16.14 3.34 -0.93
CA GLY A 91 -16.92 2.71 -2.01
C GLY A 91 -16.22 2.64 -3.37
N ASP A 92 -15.06 3.28 -3.55
CA ASP A 92 -14.39 3.29 -4.85
C ASP A 92 -13.75 1.92 -5.16
N PRO A 93 -13.78 1.46 -6.43
CA PRO A 93 -13.00 0.33 -6.86
C PRO A 93 -11.51 0.53 -6.53
N GLN A 94 -10.78 -0.54 -6.23
CA GLN A 94 -9.33 -0.48 -5.92
C GLN A 94 -8.45 0.00 -7.09
N ARG A 95 -9.06 0.38 -8.22
CA ARG A 95 -8.44 1.12 -9.31
C ARG A 95 -8.49 2.62 -8.98
N VAL A 96 -7.40 3.15 -8.45
CA VAL A 96 -7.21 4.59 -8.36
C VAL A 96 -7.14 5.18 -9.77
N ASP A 97 -8.27 5.64 -10.29
CA ASP A 97 -8.28 6.45 -11.50
C ASP A 97 -7.62 7.79 -11.15
N LEU A 98 -6.30 7.83 -11.36
CA LEU A 98 -5.48 9.03 -11.30
C LEU A 98 -6.07 10.02 -12.30
N CYS A 99 -6.83 11.02 -11.82
CA CYS A 99 -6.98 12.25 -12.55
C CYS A 99 -5.56 12.70 -12.93
N GLN A 100 -5.28 12.67 -14.24
CA GLN A 100 -3.94 12.60 -14.82
C GLN A 100 -2.98 13.57 -14.12
N VAL A 101 -2.05 13.01 -13.36
CA VAL A 101 -0.94 13.76 -12.77
C VAL A 101 -0.15 14.38 -13.94
N PRO A 102 0.10 15.70 -13.96
CA PRO A 102 1.13 16.23 -14.84
C PRO A 102 2.44 15.56 -14.42
N LYS A 103 2.94 14.61 -15.22
CA LYS A 103 4.32 14.17 -15.09
C LYS A 103 5.19 15.39 -15.35
N ARG A 104 5.77 15.97 -14.31
CA ARG A 104 7.04 16.71 -14.42
C ARG A 104 7.67 16.91 -13.04
N GLY A 105 8.84 16.29 -12.87
CA GLY A 105 9.65 16.31 -11.65
C GLY A 105 10.67 15.17 -11.56
N VAL A 106 10.50 14.10 -12.33
CA VAL A 106 11.55 13.10 -12.57
C VAL A 106 12.26 13.50 -13.86
N GLN A 107 13.54 13.91 -13.76
CA GLN A 107 14.42 13.92 -14.93
C GLN A 107 14.61 12.47 -15.39
N PRO A 108 14.60 12.18 -16.71
CA PRO A 108 14.73 10.82 -17.20
C PRO A 108 16.19 10.41 -17.10
N SER A 109 16.56 9.76 -16.00
CA SER A 109 17.85 9.07 -15.89
C SER A 109 17.63 7.68 -15.30
N GLY A 110 17.38 6.72 -16.20
CA GLY A 110 17.56 5.29 -15.95
C GLY A 110 16.41 4.57 -15.24
N ALA A 111 16.12 3.37 -15.76
CA ALA A 111 15.25 2.32 -15.22
C ALA A 111 13.71 2.51 -15.34
N ALA A 112 13.19 2.17 -16.51
CA ALA A 112 11.99 1.33 -16.62
C ALA A 112 12.35 -0.08 -16.05
N GLU A 113 11.50 -0.91 -15.45
CA GLU A 113 10.07 -1.17 -15.63
C GLU A 113 9.49 -1.69 -14.30
N LEU A 114 8.21 -1.43 -14.02
CA LEU A 114 7.40 -2.34 -13.21
C LEU A 114 6.07 -2.56 -13.93
N HIS A 115 6.08 -3.51 -14.86
CA HIS A 115 4.89 -4.07 -15.47
C HIS A 115 4.11 -4.85 -14.39
N VAL A 116 3.01 -4.27 -13.88
CA VAL A 116 1.99 -5.03 -13.16
C VAL A 116 1.16 -5.80 -14.20
N ARG A 117 1.40 -7.11 -14.33
CA ARG A 117 0.50 -8.02 -15.03
C ARG A 117 -0.63 -8.42 -14.07
N LEU A 118 -1.83 -7.92 -14.34
CA LEU A 118 -3.08 -8.45 -13.80
C LEU A 118 -3.57 -9.55 -14.75
N SER A 119 -3.53 -10.81 -14.32
CA SER A 119 -4.31 -11.90 -14.91
C SER A 119 -4.67 -12.90 -13.82
N GLY A 120 -5.96 -13.03 -13.53
CA GLY A 120 -6.50 -14.09 -12.66
C GLY A 120 -6.79 -15.39 -13.40
N GLY A 121 -7.08 -16.45 -12.63
CA GLY A 121 -7.94 -17.57 -13.03
C GLY A 121 -7.27 -18.93 -13.36
N LEU A 122 -7.30 -19.82 -12.36
CA LEU A 122 -7.38 -21.32 -12.28
C LEU A 122 -7.85 -22.15 -13.53
N PRO A 123 -7.81 -23.52 -13.56
CA PRO A 123 -7.30 -24.55 -12.62
C PRO A 123 -6.47 -25.72 -13.27
N ASP A 124 -6.27 -26.77 -12.46
CA ASP A 124 -5.59 -28.08 -12.60
C ASP A 124 -6.04 -29.03 -13.74
N GLU A 125 -5.24 -30.08 -13.96
CA GLU A 125 -5.50 -31.40 -14.59
C GLU A 125 -4.94 -31.77 -16.00
N GLU A 126 -4.25 -32.92 -15.99
CA GLU A 126 -4.13 -33.98 -17.03
C GLU A 126 -3.10 -33.90 -18.20
N ARG A 127 -2.16 -34.87 -18.15
CA ARG A 127 -1.94 -35.93 -19.16
C ARG A 127 -0.79 -35.80 -20.19
N GLN A 128 0.23 -36.63 -19.91
CA GLN A 128 0.94 -37.57 -20.82
C GLN A 128 1.33 -37.12 -22.24
N GLY A 129 2.64 -37.20 -22.54
CA GLY A 129 3.15 -37.28 -23.92
C GLY A 129 4.67 -37.33 -23.97
N GLY A 130 5.23 -38.52 -24.22
CA GLY A 130 6.67 -38.81 -24.16
C GLY A 130 7.54 -38.12 -25.21
N ARG A 131 8.84 -38.01 -24.91
CA ARG A 131 9.89 -37.67 -25.88
C ARG A 131 10.69 -38.93 -26.23
N PRO A 132 10.97 -39.22 -27.51
CA PRO A 132 11.98 -40.19 -27.87
C PRO A 132 13.38 -39.57 -27.79
N LEU A 133 14.37 -40.38 -27.40
CA LEU A 133 15.80 -40.09 -27.46
C LEU A 133 16.29 -40.02 -28.91
N PRO A 134 17.30 -39.19 -29.23
CA PRO A 134 17.91 -39.15 -30.56
C PRO A 134 18.81 -40.37 -30.83
N PRO A 135 19.01 -40.78 -32.10
CA PRO A 135 19.89 -41.87 -32.44
C PRO A 135 21.36 -41.45 -32.29
N ALA A 136 22.18 -42.38 -31.79
CA ALA A 136 23.62 -42.26 -31.70
C ALA A 136 24.27 -42.35 -33.10
N GLN A 137 25.23 -41.46 -33.35
CA GLN A 137 26.34 -41.68 -34.26
C GLN A 137 27.63 -41.57 -33.44
#